data_AF-A0A8H8SGU1-F1
#
_entry.id   AF-A0A8H8SGU1-F1
#
_cell.length_a   1.000
_cell.length_b   1.000
_cell.length_c   1.000
_cell.angle_alpha   90.00
_cell.angle_beta   90.00
_cell.angle_gamma   90.00
#
_symmetry.space_group_name_H-M   'P 1'
#
loop_
_entity.id
_entity.type
_entity.pdbx_description
1 polymer ?
#
loop_
_entity_poly.entity_id
_entity_poly.type
_entity_poly.pdbx_seq_one_letter_code
_entity_poly.pdbx_strand_id
1 'polypeptide(L)'
;MDSSRHARKLALLPNEFYEPYLSELAKSRRPNPIRGLYPLEDRPGMISMLAGKPNADTFPFTSFSFTAHDPTYPRVASNEPPESISSGPTKEVNAPGQLHITIPPAQLAAALQYGPTSGLPDLISWVYTLQAAQHGRHKGEGWRVTIGTGSQDLLYKSFSAFVNPGDAVFIEAPAYAGVLPMLKSSRCELVEVPTDGKGIQSFKLRNILDTWPEGKPKPKVLYTTPYGSNPSGATATVERRKEVLELSRKHGFLILEDDPYFYLYFGERPRPPSYFHLEAQDGGPVGMVLRYDSLSKILSSGLRIGFVSGPSYVLDKIDLHTAAANLQTSSFTQVLTYTLLAEWGLSKFDAHIDNISVFYKEKRDIFEAAMNQHLSGLAEWDIPQAGMFFWFKLNLPSGKEGEAGDSEQLVREKAVENGILALPGTSFYPNGENRRSVEETG
;
A
#
# COMPACT_ATOMS: atom_id res chain seq x y z
N MET A 1 -3.11 -36.71 9.03
CA MET A 1 -1.75 -36.56 8.48
C MET A 1 -1.10 -35.42 9.23
N ASP A 2 0.02 -35.74 9.85
CA ASP A 2 0.79 -34.97 10.84
C ASP A 2 1.15 -33.55 10.36
N SER A 3 0.80 -32.53 11.15
CA SER A 3 1.19 -31.13 10.91
C SER A 3 1.92 -30.52 12.10
N SER A 4 2.80 -31.29 12.73
CA SER A 4 3.90 -30.72 13.53
C SER A 4 4.92 -29.99 12.61
N ARG A 5 4.49 -28.94 11.92
CA ARG A 5 5.41 -27.98 11.28
C ARG A 5 6.22 -27.34 12.40
N HIS A 6 7.44 -27.83 12.60
CA HIS A 6 8.46 -27.13 13.37
C HIS A 6 8.53 -25.71 12.83
N ALA A 7 8.15 -24.72 13.63
CA ALA A 7 8.26 -23.32 13.25
C ALA A 7 9.72 -23.06 12.88
N ARG A 8 9.99 -22.83 11.59
CA ARG A 8 11.33 -22.53 11.10
C ARG A 8 11.80 -21.29 11.86
N LYS A 9 12.86 -21.42 12.66
CA LYS A 9 13.40 -20.29 13.42
C LYS A 9 14.03 -19.32 12.42
N LEU A 10 13.32 -18.24 12.10
CA LEU A 10 13.80 -17.21 11.18
C LEU A 10 14.95 -16.43 11.83
N ALA A 11 15.98 -16.11 11.05
CA ALA A 11 17.05 -15.22 11.48
C ALA A 11 16.54 -13.78 11.44
N LEU A 12 16.56 -13.08 12.56
CA LEU A 12 16.07 -11.70 12.66
C LEU A 12 17.25 -10.74 12.53
N LEU A 13 17.07 -9.65 11.77
CA LEU A 13 18.02 -8.54 11.82
C LEU A 13 17.94 -7.87 13.21
N PRO A 14 19.09 -7.57 13.83
CA PRO A 14 19.12 -6.94 15.14
C PRO A 14 18.78 -5.44 15.02
N ASN A 15 18.37 -4.79 16.11
CA ASN A 15 17.95 -3.38 16.06
C ASN A 15 19.06 -2.45 15.56
N GLU A 16 20.32 -2.76 15.89
CA GLU A 16 21.52 -2.03 15.50
C GLU A 16 21.71 -2.00 13.98
N PHE A 17 21.17 -2.98 13.25
CA PHE A 17 21.17 -2.99 11.79
C PHE A 17 20.48 -1.73 11.23
N TYR A 18 19.38 -1.30 11.85
CA TYR A 18 18.56 -0.20 11.34
C TYR A 18 19.11 1.19 11.71
N GLU A 19 19.98 1.29 12.71
CA GLU A 19 20.44 2.58 13.23
C GLU A 19 21.10 3.50 12.17
N PRO A 20 21.96 2.97 11.26
CA PRO A 20 22.53 3.76 10.16
C PRO A 20 21.49 4.20 9.11
N TYR A 21 20.33 3.54 9.05
CA TYR A 21 19.26 3.85 8.09
C TYR A 21 18.41 5.03 8.55
N LEU A 22 18.37 5.33 9.86
CA LEU A 22 17.50 6.36 10.40
C LEU A 22 17.97 7.77 10.02
N SER A 23 17.01 8.61 9.65
CA SER A 23 17.22 10.04 9.42
C SER A 23 17.49 10.77 10.74
N GLU A 24 18.11 11.95 10.66
CA GLU A 24 18.34 12.79 11.85
C GLU A 24 17.01 13.24 12.47
N LEU A 25 15.97 13.41 11.65
CA LEU A 25 14.63 13.70 12.14
C LEU A 25 14.04 12.50 12.92
N ALA A 26 14.24 11.27 12.45
CA ALA A 26 13.79 10.08 13.16
C ALA A 26 14.49 9.89 14.51
N LYS A 27 15.80 10.15 14.55
CA LYS A 27 16.62 10.06 15.78
C LYS A 27 16.26 11.13 16.80
N SER A 28 15.88 12.33 16.34
CA SER A 28 15.53 13.46 17.21
C SER A 28 14.12 13.39 17.79
N ARG A 29 13.19 12.64 17.18
CA ARG A 29 11.83 12.44 17.73
C ARG A 29 11.90 11.79 19.12
N ARG A 30 11.16 12.38 20.07
CA ARG A 30 11.04 11.90 21.45
C ARG A 30 9.64 11.32 21.70
N PRO A 31 9.50 10.30 22.56
CA PRO A 31 8.20 9.82 23.00
C PRO A 31 7.35 10.94 23.59
N ASN A 32 6.05 10.92 23.28
CA ASN A 32 5.10 11.82 23.93
C ASN A 32 4.99 11.43 25.42
N PRO A 33 5.22 12.36 26.37
CA PRO A 33 5.29 12.03 27.80
C PRO A 33 3.95 11.54 28.36
N ILE A 34 2.82 11.96 27.78
CA ILE A 34 1.48 11.52 28.19
C ILE A 34 1.22 10.13 27.63
N ARG A 35 1.39 9.94 26.32
CA ARG A 35 1.04 8.67 25.65
C ARG A 35 1.96 7.52 26.05
N GLY A 36 3.22 7.79 26.37
CA GLY A 36 4.15 6.78 26.87
C GLY A 36 3.72 6.16 28.20
N LEU A 37 2.82 6.82 28.94
CA LEU A 37 2.31 6.34 30.22
C LEU A 37 0.95 5.63 30.10
N TYR A 38 0.30 5.63 28.92
CA TYR A 38 -0.99 4.94 28.70
C TYR A 38 -0.98 3.47 29.13
N PRO A 39 0.06 2.66 28.85
CA PRO A 39 0.07 1.25 29.28
C PRO A 39 0.03 1.06 30.80
N LEU A 40 0.28 2.11 31.59
CA LEU A 40 0.19 2.04 33.05
C LEU A 40 -1.25 2.16 33.54
N GLU A 41 -2.16 2.74 32.76
CA GLU A 41 -3.58 2.91 33.12
C GLU A 41 -4.31 1.56 33.19
N ASP A 42 -3.89 0.58 32.40
CA ASP A 42 -4.49 -0.76 32.37
C ASP A 42 -4.07 -1.64 33.56
N ARG A 43 -3.23 -1.13 34.47
CA ARG A 43 -2.79 -1.87 35.66
C ARG A 43 -3.95 -1.98 36.67
N PRO A 44 -4.28 -3.20 37.15
CA PRO A 44 -5.33 -3.37 38.15
C PRO A 44 -5.14 -2.47 39.38
N GLY A 45 -6.19 -1.74 39.77
CA GLY A 45 -6.18 -0.82 40.91
C GLY A 45 -5.58 0.58 40.62
N MET A 46 -5.15 0.85 39.39
CA MET A 46 -4.64 2.18 39.01
C MET A 46 -5.77 3.20 38.93
N ILE A 47 -5.63 4.31 39.66
CA ILE A 47 -6.44 5.52 39.45
C ILE A 47 -5.62 6.45 38.56
N SER A 48 -6.06 6.67 37.33
CA SER A 48 -5.33 7.53 36.39
C SER A 48 -5.66 9.01 36.60
N MET A 49 -4.63 9.81 36.86
CA MET A 49 -4.66 11.28 36.78
C MET A 49 -3.80 11.76 35.59
N LEU A 50 -3.53 10.88 34.62
CA LEU A 50 -2.50 11.07 33.59
C LEU A 50 -2.93 12.02 32.49
N ALA A 51 -3.98 11.66 31.76
CA ALA A 51 -4.37 12.32 30.53
C ALA A 51 -5.72 13.00 30.68
N GLY A 52 -5.91 14.12 29.97
CA GLY A 52 -7.22 14.78 29.83
C GLY A 52 -8.18 13.99 28.94
N LYS A 53 -8.38 12.69 29.23
CA LYS A 53 -9.38 11.85 28.58
C LYS A 53 -10.76 12.28 29.05
N PRO A 54 -11.66 12.74 28.17
CA PRO A 54 -13.02 13.04 28.57
C PRO A 54 -13.71 11.78 29.12
N ASN A 55 -14.59 11.96 30.10
CA ASN A 55 -15.41 10.87 30.61
C ASN A 55 -16.35 10.37 29.50
N ALA A 56 -16.44 9.06 29.31
CA ALA A 56 -17.25 8.44 28.26
C ALA A 56 -18.74 8.81 28.32
N ASP A 57 -19.28 9.11 29.50
CA ASP A 57 -20.67 9.54 29.68
C ASP A 57 -20.97 10.90 29.02
N THR A 58 -19.93 11.67 28.68
CA THR A 58 -20.07 12.96 28.00
C THR A 58 -20.15 12.84 26.48
N PHE A 59 -19.91 11.65 25.93
CA PHE A 59 -19.98 11.44 24.48
C PHE A 59 -21.43 11.42 23.99
N PRO A 60 -21.78 12.14 22.90
CA PRO A 60 -23.17 12.29 22.45
C PRO A 60 -23.69 11.08 21.65
N PHE A 61 -22.97 9.96 21.62
CA PHE A 61 -23.29 8.77 20.82
C PHE A 61 -23.57 7.58 21.73
N THR A 62 -24.80 7.06 21.70
CA THR A 62 -25.22 5.93 22.53
C THR A 62 -25.13 4.57 21.83
N SER A 63 -25.26 4.55 20.51
CA SER A 63 -25.18 3.35 19.68
C SER A 63 -24.77 3.71 18.26
N PHE A 64 -24.25 2.72 17.53
CA PHE A 64 -23.96 2.85 16.11
C PHE A 64 -24.21 1.52 15.40
N SER A 65 -25.03 1.56 14.36
CA SER A 65 -25.36 0.42 13.51
C SER A 65 -25.23 0.82 12.05
N PHE A 66 -24.83 -0.13 11.21
CA PHE A 66 -24.65 0.08 9.77
C PHE A 66 -25.02 -1.18 9.00
N THR A 67 -25.32 -1.02 7.71
CA THR A 67 -25.52 -2.13 6.79
C THR A 67 -24.29 -2.34 5.91
N ALA A 68 -24.02 -3.60 5.58
CA ALA A 68 -22.97 -3.98 4.65
C ALA A 68 -23.47 -5.07 3.70
N HIS A 69 -22.89 -5.19 2.51
CA HIS A 69 -23.19 -6.32 1.64
C HIS A 69 -22.62 -7.61 2.22
N ASP A 70 -23.37 -8.71 2.13
CA ASP A 70 -22.82 -10.05 2.36
C ASP A 70 -22.01 -10.47 1.11
N PRO A 71 -20.69 -10.65 1.22
CA PRO A 71 -19.86 -11.04 0.08
C PRO A 71 -20.22 -12.39 -0.56
N THR A 72 -20.93 -13.27 0.15
CA THR A 72 -21.37 -14.55 -0.41
C THR A 72 -22.66 -14.44 -1.21
N TYR A 73 -23.29 -13.27 -1.24
CA TYR A 73 -24.50 -13.02 -2.02
C TYR A 73 -24.15 -12.46 -3.41
N PRO A 74 -24.75 -12.97 -4.50
CA PRO A 74 -24.44 -12.50 -5.86
C PRO A 74 -24.71 -11.01 -6.02
N ARG A 75 -23.74 -10.26 -6.55
CA ARG A 75 -23.94 -8.86 -6.92
C ARG A 75 -24.56 -8.80 -8.31
N VAL A 76 -25.73 -8.18 -8.44
CA VAL A 76 -26.17 -7.66 -9.74
C VAL A 76 -25.42 -6.35 -9.95
N ALA A 77 -24.53 -6.30 -10.93
CA ALA A 77 -23.87 -5.05 -11.28
C ALA A 77 -24.92 -4.06 -11.80
N SER A 78 -25.39 -3.14 -10.97
CA SER A 78 -26.19 -2.01 -11.43
C SER A 78 -25.24 -1.04 -12.12
N ASN A 79 -25.38 -0.91 -13.44
CA ASN A 79 -24.69 0.14 -14.22
C ASN A 79 -25.31 1.53 -14.00
N GLU A 80 -26.29 1.65 -13.11
CA GLU A 80 -26.93 2.93 -12.81
C GLU A 80 -26.07 3.75 -11.83
N PRO A 81 -25.86 5.05 -12.10
CA PRO A 81 -25.28 5.94 -11.11
C PRO A 81 -26.15 5.93 -9.84
N PRO A 82 -25.56 6.07 -8.64
CA PRO A 82 -26.35 6.19 -7.43
C PRO A 82 -27.36 7.33 -7.64
N GLU A 83 -28.65 7.03 -7.52
CA GLU A 83 -29.70 8.03 -7.57
C GLU A 83 -29.28 9.22 -6.69
N SER A 84 -29.41 10.44 -7.22
CA SER A 84 -29.15 11.67 -6.49
C SER A 84 -29.70 11.57 -5.07
N ILE A 85 -28.86 11.83 -4.07
CA ILE A 85 -29.15 11.71 -2.63
C ILE A 85 -30.57 12.21 -2.35
N SER A 86 -31.51 11.28 -2.28
CA SER A 86 -32.89 11.54 -1.88
C SER A 86 -32.84 11.95 -0.42
N SER A 87 -33.25 13.19 -0.13
CA SER A 87 -33.21 13.82 1.19
C SER A 87 -34.29 13.31 2.17
N GLY A 88 -34.84 12.12 1.94
CA GLY A 88 -35.84 11.50 2.80
C GLY A 88 -35.23 10.42 3.71
N PRO A 89 -35.81 10.14 4.89
CA PRO A 89 -35.43 8.99 5.69
C PRO A 89 -35.68 7.73 4.86
N THR A 90 -34.60 7.04 4.49
CA THR A 90 -34.65 5.77 3.78
C THR A 90 -35.36 4.75 4.68
N LYS A 91 -36.52 4.25 4.22
CA LYS A 91 -37.16 3.10 4.85
C LYS A 91 -36.17 1.95 4.85
N GLU A 92 -35.89 1.37 6.01
CA GLU A 92 -35.16 0.11 6.13
C GLU A 92 -35.93 -0.97 5.38
N VAL A 93 -35.47 -1.29 4.16
CA VAL A 93 -35.91 -2.48 3.45
C VAL A 93 -34.82 -3.51 3.70
N ASN A 94 -35.15 -4.58 4.42
CA ASN A 94 -34.32 -5.78 4.55
C ASN A 94 -34.18 -6.41 3.15
N ALA A 95 -33.27 -5.88 2.34
CA ALA A 95 -32.97 -6.41 1.03
C ALA A 95 -32.13 -7.69 1.17
N PRO A 96 -32.39 -8.74 0.37
CA PRO A 96 -31.55 -9.92 0.35
C PRO A 96 -30.07 -9.57 0.16
N GLY A 97 -29.18 -10.24 0.89
CA GLY A 97 -27.73 -10.02 0.78
C GLY A 97 -27.19 -8.80 1.53
N GLN A 98 -27.94 -8.24 2.49
CA GLN A 98 -27.45 -7.23 3.43
C GLN A 98 -27.22 -7.82 4.83
N LEU A 99 -26.10 -7.43 5.44
CA LEU A 99 -25.76 -7.66 6.83
C LEU A 99 -26.10 -6.40 7.64
N HIS A 100 -26.76 -6.57 8.77
CA HIS A 100 -27.03 -5.48 9.72
C HIS A 100 -26.08 -5.65 10.91
N ILE A 101 -25.14 -4.72 11.05
CA ILE A 101 -24.05 -4.82 12.00
C ILE A 101 -24.20 -3.72 13.04
N THR A 102 -24.15 -4.07 14.31
CA THR A 102 -24.17 -3.13 15.42
C THR A 102 -22.82 -3.17 16.14
N ILE A 103 -22.21 -2.01 16.34
CA ILE A 103 -20.94 -1.91 17.08
C ILE A 103 -21.23 -2.21 18.56
N PRO A 104 -20.57 -3.22 19.17
CA PRO A 104 -20.75 -3.53 20.59
C PRO A 104 -20.43 -2.32 21.49
N PRO A 105 -21.13 -2.10 22.62
CA PRO A 105 -20.93 -0.93 23.47
C PRO A 105 -19.48 -0.72 23.93
N ALA A 106 -18.77 -1.79 24.29
CA ALA A 106 -17.35 -1.71 24.67
C ALA A 106 -16.45 -1.26 23.51
N GLN A 107 -16.74 -1.70 22.29
CA GLN A 107 -16.02 -1.26 21.10
C GLN A 107 -16.36 0.19 20.76
N LEU A 108 -17.62 0.61 20.90
CA LEU A 108 -18.02 2.02 20.70
C LEU A 108 -17.31 2.94 21.69
N ALA A 109 -17.19 2.55 22.97
CA ALA A 109 -16.43 3.29 23.96
C ALA A 109 -14.94 3.46 23.56
N ALA A 110 -14.31 2.39 23.05
CA ALA A 110 -12.94 2.47 22.51
C ALA A 110 -12.86 3.32 21.23
N ALA A 111 -13.90 3.29 20.38
CA ALA A 111 -14.01 4.03 19.13
C ALA A 111 -14.00 5.56 19.36
N LEU A 112 -14.60 6.00 20.47
CA LEU A 112 -14.80 7.41 20.81
C LEU A 112 -13.70 7.98 21.71
N GLN A 113 -12.78 7.14 22.19
CA GLN A 113 -11.74 7.53 23.14
C GLN A 113 -10.33 7.53 22.51
N TYR A 114 -9.40 8.26 23.14
CA TYR A 114 -7.97 8.12 22.87
C TYR A 114 -7.52 6.67 23.11
N GLY A 115 -6.79 6.12 22.15
CA GLY A 115 -6.28 4.76 22.17
C GLY A 115 -4.77 4.72 21.88
N PRO A 116 -4.19 3.53 21.62
CA PRO A 116 -2.79 3.40 21.26
C PRO A 116 -2.47 4.04 19.90
N THR A 117 -1.29 4.64 19.77
CA THR A 117 -0.85 5.29 18.52
C THR A 117 -0.68 4.29 17.37
N SER A 118 -0.17 3.10 17.68
CA SER A 118 0.04 2.02 16.70
C SER A 118 -1.26 1.43 16.15
N GLY A 119 -2.41 1.72 16.75
CA GLY A 119 -3.72 1.17 16.39
C GLY A 119 -4.39 0.37 17.51
N LEU A 120 -5.67 0.07 17.33
CA LEU A 120 -6.47 -0.69 18.29
C LEU A 120 -6.08 -2.19 18.27
N PRO A 121 -5.94 -2.84 19.45
CA PRO A 121 -5.48 -4.23 19.54
C PRO A 121 -6.29 -5.23 18.70
N ASP A 122 -7.61 -5.07 18.66
CA ASP A 122 -8.52 -5.94 17.93
C ASP A 122 -8.25 -5.93 16.41
N LEU A 123 -8.12 -4.74 15.83
CA LEU A 123 -7.79 -4.59 14.42
C LEU A 123 -6.38 -5.11 14.12
N ILE A 124 -5.41 -4.80 14.98
CA ILE A 124 -4.03 -5.33 14.85
C ILE A 124 -4.03 -6.86 14.85
N SER A 125 -4.80 -7.48 15.75
CA SER A 125 -4.93 -8.94 15.83
C SER A 125 -5.53 -9.52 14.56
N TRP A 126 -6.56 -8.89 14.01
CA TRP A 126 -7.15 -9.29 12.74
C TRP A 126 -6.15 -9.17 11.58
N VAL A 127 -5.32 -8.11 11.55
CA VAL A 127 -4.26 -7.96 10.54
C VAL A 127 -3.20 -9.06 10.66
N TYR A 128 -2.81 -9.49 11.87
CA TYR A 128 -1.92 -10.65 12.01
C TYR A 128 -2.52 -11.91 11.38
N THR A 129 -3.82 -12.15 11.60
CA THR A 129 -4.55 -13.27 10.98
C THR A 129 -4.56 -13.16 9.46
N LEU A 130 -4.77 -11.96 8.92
CA LEU A 130 -4.71 -11.69 7.48
C LEU A 130 -3.31 -11.96 6.90
N GLN A 131 -2.26 -11.46 7.56
CA GLN A 131 -0.87 -11.64 7.11
C GLN A 131 -0.43 -13.10 7.14
N ALA A 132 -0.89 -13.87 8.14
CA ALA A 132 -0.66 -15.30 8.19
C ALA A 132 -1.35 -16.04 7.03
N ALA A 133 -2.60 -15.69 6.73
CA ALA A 133 -3.37 -16.32 5.65
C ALA A 133 -2.82 -15.97 4.25
N GLN A 134 -2.50 -14.70 4.02
CA GLN A 134 -2.17 -14.19 2.68
C GLN A 134 -0.67 -14.23 2.36
N HIS A 135 0.17 -14.16 3.39
CA HIS A 135 1.63 -14.06 3.24
C HIS A 135 2.38 -15.12 4.05
N GLY A 136 1.71 -16.02 4.77
CA GLY A 136 2.39 -17.06 5.56
C GLY A 136 3.31 -16.50 6.65
N ARG A 137 3.11 -15.23 7.05
CA ARG A 137 3.89 -14.55 8.09
C ARG A 137 3.09 -14.51 9.37
N HIS A 138 3.64 -15.08 10.44
CA HIS A 138 2.97 -15.27 11.71
C HIS A 138 3.48 -14.29 12.78
N LYS A 139 2.63 -14.00 13.78
CA LYS A 139 3.01 -13.21 14.95
C LYS A 139 4.19 -13.89 15.67
N GLY A 140 5.20 -13.10 16.05
CA GLY A 140 6.42 -13.60 16.71
C GLY A 140 7.61 -13.79 15.78
N GLU A 141 7.46 -13.59 14.48
CA GLU A 141 8.53 -13.71 13.46
C GLU A 141 9.36 -12.42 13.26
N GLY A 142 9.51 -11.61 14.32
CA GLY A 142 10.34 -10.39 14.28
C GLY A 142 9.74 -9.18 13.57
N TRP A 143 8.41 -9.16 13.38
CA TRP A 143 7.68 -8.03 12.80
C TRP A 143 6.44 -7.70 13.63
N ARG A 144 5.93 -6.47 13.45
CA ARG A 144 4.66 -6.00 14.00
C ARG A 144 3.88 -5.16 12.99
N VAL A 145 2.68 -4.77 13.41
CA VAL A 145 1.75 -3.94 12.63
C VAL A 145 1.65 -2.54 13.24
N THR A 146 1.60 -1.52 12.40
CA THR A 146 1.10 -0.18 12.75
C THR A 146 -0.05 0.18 11.81
N ILE A 147 -1.17 0.65 12.36
CA ILE A 147 -2.30 1.18 11.62
C ILE A 147 -2.04 2.65 11.29
N GLY A 148 -2.38 3.05 10.07
CA GLY A 148 -2.26 4.41 9.59
C GLY A 148 -3.47 4.87 8.80
N THR A 149 -3.44 6.13 8.38
CA THR A 149 -4.53 6.78 7.64
C THR A 149 -4.50 6.43 6.14
N GLY A 150 -4.26 5.16 5.83
CA GLY A 150 -3.91 4.62 4.50
C GLY A 150 -2.40 4.38 4.32
N SER A 151 -2.01 3.63 3.28
CA SER A 151 -0.59 3.32 3.01
C SER A 151 0.25 4.58 2.77
N GLN A 152 -0.28 5.58 2.06
CA GLN A 152 0.41 6.84 1.79
C GLN A 152 0.83 7.61 3.07
N ASP A 153 0.00 7.59 4.12
CA ASP A 153 0.34 8.19 5.42
C ASP A 153 1.57 7.49 6.04
N LEU A 154 1.57 6.16 6.02
CA LEU A 154 2.64 5.37 6.59
C LEU A 154 3.92 5.43 5.75
N LEU A 155 3.80 5.49 4.43
CA LEU A 155 4.92 5.73 3.51
C LEU A 155 5.55 7.10 3.77
N TYR A 156 4.74 8.16 3.94
CA TYR A 156 5.26 9.49 4.31
C TYR A 156 6.14 9.42 5.55
N LYS A 157 5.61 8.78 6.59
CA LYS A 157 6.27 8.66 7.87
C LYS A 157 7.54 7.81 7.77
N SER A 158 7.56 6.83 6.88
CA SER A 158 8.70 5.97 6.61
C SER A 158 9.78 6.69 5.82
N PHE A 159 9.45 7.46 4.78
CA PHE A 159 10.43 8.32 4.11
C PHE A 159 11.02 9.33 5.09
N SER A 160 10.19 9.95 5.93
CA SER A 160 10.67 10.82 7.01
C SER A 160 11.54 10.09 8.03
N ALA A 161 11.33 8.78 8.22
CA ALA A 161 12.13 7.96 9.14
C ALA A 161 13.52 7.62 8.58
N PHE A 162 13.67 7.54 7.25
CA PHE A 162 14.88 7.01 6.62
C PHE A 162 15.70 8.02 5.80
N VAL A 163 15.04 9.06 5.30
CA VAL A 163 15.61 9.93 4.25
C VAL A 163 15.96 11.29 4.83
N ASN A 164 17.24 11.65 4.77
CA ASN A 164 17.70 13.02 4.96
C ASN A 164 17.78 13.76 3.62
N PRO A 165 17.79 15.11 3.61
CA PRO A 165 18.18 15.87 2.43
C PRO A 165 19.54 15.41 1.90
N GLY A 166 19.63 15.16 0.59
CA GLY A 166 20.82 14.65 -0.09
C GLY A 166 21.00 13.13 -0.05
N ASP A 167 20.23 12.39 0.77
CA ASP A 167 20.22 10.91 0.69
C ASP A 167 19.63 10.46 -0.66
N ALA A 168 20.06 9.29 -1.14
CA ALA A 168 19.52 8.68 -2.35
C ALA A 168 18.42 7.65 -2.03
N VAL A 169 17.43 7.54 -2.92
CA VAL A 169 16.29 6.61 -2.83
C VAL A 169 16.12 5.90 -4.16
N PHE A 170 16.06 4.56 -4.16
CA PHE A 170 15.63 3.82 -5.33
C PHE A 170 14.12 3.94 -5.49
N ILE A 171 13.66 4.19 -6.72
CA ILE A 171 12.24 4.31 -7.06
C ILE A 171 12.00 3.73 -8.44
N GLU A 172 10.86 3.05 -8.63
CA GLU A 172 10.42 2.61 -9.96
C GLU A 172 10.35 3.78 -10.96
N ALA A 173 10.52 3.51 -12.24
CA ALA A 173 10.30 4.47 -13.30
C ALA A 173 9.53 3.80 -14.45
N PRO A 174 8.25 4.15 -14.67
CA PRO A 174 7.45 5.17 -13.95
C PRO A 174 7.03 4.76 -12.52
N ALA A 175 6.59 5.72 -11.68
CA ALA A 175 6.16 5.50 -10.30
C ALA A 175 4.84 6.20 -9.97
N TYR A 176 4.23 5.83 -8.83
CA TYR A 176 3.01 6.46 -8.34
C TYR A 176 3.20 7.97 -8.12
N ALA A 177 2.47 8.78 -8.89
CA ALA A 177 2.59 10.24 -8.85
C ALA A 177 2.35 10.85 -7.44
N GLY A 178 1.58 10.19 -6.57
CA GLY A 178 1.35 10.69 -5.21
C GLY A 178 2.56 10.60 -4.28
N VAL A 179 3.54 9.71 -4.56
CA VAL A 179 4.77 9.59 -3.77
C VAL A 179 5.82 10.63 -4.16
N LEU A 180 5.79 11.10 -5.41
CA LEU A 180 6.81 11.97 -5.96
C LEU A 180 6.91 13.32 -5.24
N PRO A 181 5.81 14.05 -4.93
CA PRO A 181 5.89 15.29 -4.16
C PRO A 181 6.51 15.09 -2.77
N MET A 182 6.24 13.96 -2.13
CA MET A 182 6.72 13.64 -0.79
C MET A 182 8.24 13.48 -0.81
N LEU A 183 8.76 12.69 -1.76
CA LEU A 183 10.20 12.49 -1.93
C LEU A 183 10.92 13.73 -2.49
N LYS A 184 10.30 14.49 -3.40
CA LYS A 184 10.88 15.75 -3.88
C LYS A 184 11.00 16.76 -2.72
N SER A 185 10.00 16.82 -1.84
CA SER A 185 10.03 17.70 -0.67
C SER A 185 11.08 17.32 0.38
N SER A 186 11.51 16.04 0.44
CA SER A 186 12.60 15.62 1.31
C SER A 186 13.99 16.01 0.76
N ARG A 187 14.07 16.54 -0.47
CA ARG A 187 15.31 16.90 -1.16
C ARG A 187 16.29 15.73 -1.27
N CYS A 188 15.76 14.54 -1.48
CA CYS A 188 16.54 13.35 -1.77
C CYS A 188 16.85 13.23 -3.27
N GLU A 189 17.88 12.45 -3.59
CA GLU A 189 18.19 12.05 -4.96
C GLU A 189 17.32 10.83 -5.35
N LEU A 190 16.55 10.95 -6.43
CA LEU A 190 15.72 9.87 -6.95
C LEU A 190 16.50 9.05 -7.97
N VAL A 191 16.91 7.86 -7.56
CA VAL A 191 17.60 6.89 -8.41
C VAL A 191 16.56 6.00 -9.07
N GLU A 192 16.24 6.33 -10.32
CA GLU A 192 15.24 5.61 -11.10
C GLU A 192 15.68 4.19 -11.44
N VAL A 193 14.85 3.22 -11.10
CA VAL A 193 14.98 1.82 -11.48
C VAL A 193 13.94 1.52 -12.55
N PRO A 194 14.34 1.22 -13.80
CA PRO A 194 13.41 1.01 -14.89
C PRO A 194 12.48 -0.20 -14.63
N THR A 195 11.23 -0.11 -15.09
CA THR A 195 10.25 -1.22 -15.01
C THR A 195 9.76 -1.64 -16.39
N ASP A 196 9.39 -2.91 -16.54
CA ASP A 196 8.65 -3.46 -17.67
C ASP A 196 7.39 -4.21 -17.18
N GLY A 197 6.66 -4.90 -18.06
CA GLY A 197 5.48 -5.71 -17.68
C GLY A 197 5.75 -6.78 -16.60
N LYS A 198 7.03 -7.10 -16.34
CA LYS A 198 7.47 -8.03 -15.28
C LYS A 198 7.95 -7.29 -14.01
N GLY A 199 7.67 -6.00 -13.87
CA GLY A 199 8.05 -5.17 -12.73
C GLY A 199 9.46 -4.57 -12.88
N ILE A 200 10.14 -4.34 -11.75
CA ILE A 200 11.51 -3.82 -11.73
C ILE A 200 12.45 -4.66 -12.59
N GLN A 201 13.20 -4.00 -13.46
CA GLN A 201 14.30 -4.60 -14.20
C GLN A 201 15.50 -4.82 -13.27
N SER A 202 15.48 -5.93 -12.54
CA SER A 202 16.52 -6.36 -11.59
C SER A 202 17.96 -6.29 -12.14
N PHE A 203 18.18 -6.59 -13.42
CA PHE A 203 19.51 -6.44 -14.05
C PHE A 203 19.95 -4.97 -14.16
N LYS A 204 19.03 -4.04 -14.41
CA LYS A 204 19.34 -2.60 -14.40
C LYS A 204 19.62 -2.12 -12.97
N LEU A 205 18.87 -2.60 -11.97
CA LEU A 205 19.17 -2.33 -10.56
C LEU A 205 20.57 -2.85 -10.18
N ARG A 206 20.93 -4.06 -10.60
CA ARG A 206 22.27 -4.64 -10.41
C ARG A 206 23.34 -3.76 -11.05
N ASN A 207 23.15 -3.34 -12.30
CA ASN A 207 24.09 -2.46 -12.98
C ASN A 207 24.27 -1.13 -12.24
N ILE A 208 23.18 -0.48 -11.79
CA ILE A 208 23.25 0.75 -10.98
C ILE A 208 24.08 0.54 -9.70
N LEU A 209 23.90 -0.61 -9.05
CA LEU A 209 24.60 -0.94 -7.82
C LEU A 209 26.08 -1.28 -8.04
N ASP A 210 26.40 -1.93 -9.16
CA ASP A 210 27.77 -2.34 -9.53
C ASP A 210 28.59 -1.16 -10.06
N THR A 211 27.95 -0.16 -10.69
CA THR A 211 28.58 1.09 -11.15
C THR A 211 28.40 2.25 -10.17
N TRP A 212 27.89 1.98 -8.97
CA TRP A 212 27.65 3.02 -7.98
C TRP A 212 28.96 3.74 -7.61
N PRO A 213 29.01 5.09 -7.61
CA PRO A 213 30.24 5.82 -7.37
C PRO A 213 30.91 5.45 -6.04
N GLU A 214 32.21 5.18 -6.08
CA GLU A 214 32.99 4.89 -4.88
C GLU A 214 32.96 6.10 -3.92
N GLY A 215 32.78 5.83 -2.62
CA GLY A 215 32.67 6.86 -1.60
C GLY A 215 31.31 7.58 -1.51
N LYS A 216 30.40 7.41 -2.49
CA LYS A 216 29.03 7.94 -2.41
C LYS A 216 28.15 7.00 -1.57
N PRO A 217 27.45 7.49 -0.52
CA PRO A 217 26.49 6.68 0.23
C PRO A 217 25.46 6.03 -0.70
N LYS A 218 25.25 4.72 -0.55
CA LYS A 218 24.24 3.98 -1.31
C LYS A 218 22.83 4.35 -0.88
N PRO A 219 21.82 4.21 -1.75
CA PRO A 219 20.44 4.41 -1.36
C PRO A 219 20.03 3.48 -0.23
N LYS A 220 19.35 4.01 0.78
CA LYS A 220 18.93 3.26 1.98
C LYS A 220 17.66 2.45 1.78
N VAL A 221 16.81 2.89 0.85
CA VAL A 221 15.48 2.33 0.62
C VAL A 221 15.18 2.22 -0.87
N LEU A 222 14.40 1.20 -1.22
CA LEU A 222 13.73 1.02 -2.50
C LEU A 222 12.22 1.15 -2.30
N TYR A 223 11.58 2.09 -2.99
CA TYR A 223 10.13 2.15 -3.10
C TYR A 223 9.66 1.41 -4.35
N THR A 224 8.74 0.45 -4.18
CA THR A 224 8.22 -0.41 -5.25
C THR A 224 6.74 -0.71 -5.04
N THR A 225 6.00 -0.84 -6.14
CA THR A 225 4.59 -1.25 -6.16
C THR A 225 4.47 -2.54 -6.98
N PRO A 226 4.71 -3.72 -6.38
CA PRO A 226 4.93 -4.95 -7.15
C PRO A 226 3.67 -5.58 -7.75
N TYR A 227 2.46 -5.10 -7.43
CA TYR A 227 1.20 -5.53 -8.06
C TYR A 227 0.46 -4.37 -8.69
N GLY A 228 0.05 -4.56 -9.95
CA GLY A 228 -0.76 -3.59 -10.67
C GLY A 228 -0.20 -2.18 -10.55
N SER A 229 1.12 -2.05 -10.73
CA SER A 229 1.87 -0.84 -10.38
C SER A 229 1.22 0.40 -10.95
N ASN A 230 1.16 1.48 -10.17
CA ASN A 230 0.66 2.76 -10.66
C ASN A 230 1.84 3.57 -11.20
N PRO A 231 1.92 3.88 -12.51
CA PRO A 231 0.83 3.76 -13.50
C PRO A 231 0.89 2.52 -14.41
N SER A 232 1.99 1.76 -14.41
CA SER A 232 2.31 0.81 -15.48
C SER A 232 1.36 -0.40 -15.61
N GLY A 233 0.58 -0.71 -14.58
CA GLY A 233 -0.22 -1.94 -14.48
C GLY A 233 0.63 -3.21 -14.27
N ALA A 234 1.96 -3.08 -14.20
CA ALA A 234 2.88 -4.20 -14.13
C ALA A 234 2.71 -5.00 -12.83
N THR A 235 2.89 -6.32 -12.92
CA THR A 235 2.96 -7.20 -11.75
C THR A 235 4.30 -7.92 -11.76
N ALA A 236 5.12 -7.67 -10.74
CA ALA A 236 6.47 -8.19 -10.67
C ALA A 236 6.48 -9.72 -10.59
N THR A 237 7.27 -10.38 -11.44
CA THR A 237 7.38 -11.86 -11.39
C THR A 237 8.15 -12.33 -10.16
N VAL A 238 8.04 -13.61 -9.83
CA VAL A 238 8.71 -14.20 -8.66
C VAL A 238 10.23 -14.11 -8.80
N GLU A 239 10.73 -14.31 -10.01
CA GLU A 239 12.16 -14.26 -10.34
C GLU A 239 12.71 -12.85 -10.08
N ARG A 240 12.05 -11.81 -10.60
CA ARG A 240 12.44 -10.41 -10.37
C ARG A 240 12.45 -10.06 -8.90
N ARG A 241 11.43 -10.48 -8.14
CA ARG A 241 11.35 -10.22 -6.70
C ARG A 241 12.50 -10.90 -5.94
N LYS A 242 12.82 -12.15 -6.26
CA LYS A 242 13.95 -12.86 -5.64
C LYS A 242 15.28 -12.17 -5.93
N GLU A 243 15.50 -11.74 -7.17
CA GLU A 243 16.72 -11.02 -7.55
C GLU A 243 16.84 -9.66 -6.85
N VAL A 244 15.75 -8.89 -6.77
CA VAL A 244 15.73 -7.61 -6.03
C VAL A 244 15.99 -7.82 -4.54
N LEU A 245 15.42 -8.87 -3.95
CA LEU A 245 15.63 -9.21 -2.54
C LEU A 245 17.07 -9.67 -2.26
N GLU A 246 17.69 -10.43 -3.17
CA GLU A 246 19.11 -10.76 -3.12
C GLU A 246 19.98 -9.49 -3.14
N LEU A 247 19.71 -8.57 -4.07
CA LEU A 247 20.41 -7.30 -4.17
C LEU A 247 20.21 -6.44 -2.92
N SER A 248 19.00 -6.41 -2.36
CA SER A 248 18.66 -5.72 -1.11
C SER A 248 19.55 -6.20 0.04
N ARG A 249 19.73 -7.52 0.19
CA ARG A 249 20.60 -8.08 1.22
C ARG A 249 22.08 -7.83 0.95
N LYS A 250 22.52 -8.02 -0.29
CA LYS A 250 23.93 -7.87 -0.67
C LYS A 250 24.40 -6.42 -0.53
N HIS A 251 23.56 -5.45 -0.87
CA HIS A 251 23.91 -4.03 -0.90
C HIS A 251 23.34 -3.22 0.28
N GLY A 252 22.50 -3.85 1.12
CA GLY A 252 22.02 -3.27 2.37
C GLY A 252 21.01 -2.14 2.17
N PHE A 253 19.94 -2.34 1.41
CA PHE A 253 18.83 -1.37 1.30
C PHE A 253 17.49 -2.02 1.66
N LEU A 254 16.62 -1.29 2.38
CA LEU A 254 15.29 -1.77 2.76
C LEU A 254 14.33 -1.71 1.57
N ILE A 255 13.36 -2.62 1.51
CA ILE A 255 12.30 -2.63 0.49
C ILE A 255 11.03 -2.08 1.12
N LEU A 256 10.51 -0.98 0.59
CA LEU A 256 9.20 -0.43 0.90
C LEU A 256 8.21 -0.94 -0.16
N GLU A 257 7.54 -2.04 0.15
CA GLU A 257 6.55 -2.70 -0.70
C GLU A 257 5.18 -2.03 -0.50
N ASP A 258 4.79 -1.11 -1.39
CA ASP A 258 3.45 -0.49 -1.37
C ASP A 258 2.47 -1.30 -2.21
N ASP A 259 1.51 -1.95 -1.56
CA ASP A 259 0.64 -2.96 -2.18
C ASP A 259 -0.86 -2.69 -2.03
N PRO A 260 -1.36 -1.48 -2.36
CA PRO A 260 -2.79 -1.17 -2.28
C PRO A 260 -3.64 -1.97 -3.30
N TYR A 261 -3.00 -2.62 -4.28
CA TYR A 261 -3.65 -3.38 -5.34
C TYR A 261 -3.43 -4.90 -5.24
N PHE A 262 -2.75 -5.39 -4.20
CA PHE A 262 -2.42 -6.83 -4.04
C PHE A 262 -3.64 -7.73 -4.22
N TYR A 263 -4.77 -7.32 -3.63
CA TYR A 263 -6.03 -8.06 -3.66
C TYR A 263 -6.78 -7.95 -5.00
N LEU A 264 -6.43 -6.99 -5.86
CA LEU A 264 -7.01 -6.81 -7.19
C LEU A 264 -6.29 -7.67 -8.24
N TYR A 265 -5.90 -8.90 -7.91
CA TYR A 265 -5.17 -9.79 -8.82
C TYR A 265 -6.11 -10.73 -9.56
N PHE A 266 -6.10 -10.65 -10.88
CA PHE A 266 -6.93 -11.44 -11.79
C PHE A 266 -6.10 -12.24 -12.82
N GLY A 267 -4.78 -12.33 -12.61
CA GLY A 267 -3.90 -13.24 -13.35
C GLY A 267 -4.03 -14.70 -12.91
N GLU A 268 -3.10 -15.54 -13.38
CA GLU A 268 -3.08 -16.96 -13.08
C GLU A 268 -2.80 -17.26 -11.60
N ARG A 269 -3.52 -18.22 -11.03
CA ARG A 269 -3.32 -18.65 -9.64
C ARG A 269 -2.37 -19.86 -9.58
N PRO A 270 -1.55 -19.99 -8.50
CA PRO A 270 -1.48 -19.10 -7.34
C PRO A 270 -0.83 -17.76 -7.68
N ARG A 271 -1.31 -16.69 -7.03
CA ARG A 271 -0.72 -15.35 -7.14
C ARG A 271 0.80 -15.43 -6.84
N PRO A 272 1.66 -14.66 -7.52
CA PRO A 272 3.05 -14.48 -7.09
C PRO A 272 3.10 -14.19 -5.57
N PRO A 273 4.12 -14.62 -4.81
CA PRO A 273 4.26 -14.22 -3.41
C PRO A 273 4.85 -12.81 -3.26
N SER A 274 4.41 -12.06 -2.25
CA SER A 274 4.96 -10.74 -1.91
C SER A 274 6.44 -10.80 -1.49
N TYR A 275 7.16 -9.67 -1.52
CA TYR A 275 8.50 -9.57 -0.93
C TYR A 275 8.47 -9.98 0.55
N PHE A 276 7.43 -9.56 1.27
CA PHE A 276 7.24 -9.89 2.68
C PHE A 276 7.11 -11.41 2.92
N HIS A 277 6.51 -12.14 2.00
CA HIS A 277 6.48 -13.61 2.04
C HIS A 277 7.83 -14.21 1.68
N LEU A 278 8.42 -13.75 0.56
CA LEU A 278 9.67 -14.29 0.02
C LEU A 278 10.85 -14.16 0.98
N GLU A 279 10.97 -13.03 1.71
CA GLU A 279 12.06 -12.83 2.66
C GLU A 279 12.11 -13.88 3.79
N ALA A 280 10.97 -14.50 4.12
CA ALA A 280 10.91 -15.57 5.11
C ALA A 280 11.16 -16.98 4.53
N GLN A 281 11.07 -17.14 3.21
CA GLN A 281 11.17 -18.46 2.57
C GLN A 281 12.58 -18.78 2.07
N ASP A 282 13.31 -17.79 1.58
CA ASP A 282 14.59 -18.00 0.91
C ASP A 282 15.78 -18.33 1.85
N GLY A 283 15.56 -18.32 3.17
CA GLY A 283 16.54 -18.72 4.17
C GLY A 283 17.52 -17.61 4.60
N GLY A 284 17.37 -16.39 4.07
CA GLY A 284 18.10 -15.23 4.58
C GLY A 284 17.50 -14.65 5.87
N PRO A 285 18.12 -13.62 6.45
CA PRO A 285 17.51 -12.89 7.55
C PRO A 285 16.26 -12.13 7.08
N VAL A 286 15.29 -11.99 7.98
CA VAL A 286 14.05 -11.23 7.78
C VAL A 286 14.14 -9.84 8.41
N GLY A 287 13.30 -8.93 7.90
CA GLY A 287 13.25 -7.54 8.34
C GLY A 287 13.89 -6.56 7.36
N MET A 288 14.12 -6.98 6.12
CA MET A 288 14.52 -6.09 5.02
C MET A 288 13.30 -5.45 4.35
N VAL A 289 12.13 -6.08 4.46
CA VAL A 289 10.89 -5.64 3.82
C VAL A 289 9.97 -4.95 4.83
N LEU A 290 9.48 -3.77 4.46
CA LEU A 290 8.32 -3.12 5.04
C LEU A 290 7.18 -3.20 4.03
N ARG A 291 6.10 -3.89 4.40
CA ARG A 291 4.92 -4.03 3.56
C ARG A 291 3.86 -3.02 3.96
N TYR A 292 3.34 -2.28 3.00
CA TYR A 292 2.27 -1.31 3.19
C TYR A 292 1.01 -1.80 2.48
N ASP A 293 -0.05 -1.98 3.24
CA ASP A 293 -1.35 -2.36 2.74
C ASP A 293 -2.34 -1.20 2.94
N SER A 294 -3.34 -1.12 2.06
CA SER A 294 -4.38 -0.11 2.12
C SER A 294 -5.74 -0.74 1.85
N LEU A 295 -6.72 -0.48 2.72
CA LEU A 295 -8.09 -0.93 2.49
C LEU A 295 -8.86 0.01 1.54
N SER A 296 -8.18 1.03 1.00
CA SER A 296 -8.78 2.04 0.12
C SER A 296 -9.35 1.48 -1.18
N LYS A 297 -8.78 0.39 -1.69
CA LYS A 297 -9.14 -0.20 -2.99
C LYS A 297 -10.02 -1.43 -2.87
N ILE A 298 -10.23 -1.91 -1.64
CA ILE A 298 -11.03 -3.10 -1.36
C ILE A 298 -12.20 -2.85 -0.44
N LEU A 299 -12.17 -1.85 0.44
CA LEU A 299 -13.32 -1.44 1.25
C LEU A 299 -13.86 -0.09 0.79
N SER A 300 -13.12 0.98 1.07
CA SER A 300 -13.46 2.34 0.65
C SER A 300 -12.28 3.28 0.88
N SER A 301 -11.96 4.09 -0.11
CA SER A 301 -10.93 5.13 0.00
C SER A 301 -11.30 6.23 1.00
N GLY A 302 -12.59 6.42 1.29
CA GLY A 302 -13.10 7.40 2.24
C GLY A 302 -12.90 7.03 3.71
N LEU A 303 -12.70 5.74 4.02
CA LEU A 303 -12.40 5.30 5.39
C LEU A 303 -11.04 5.80 5.87
N ARG A 304 -10.10 6.05 4.95
CA ARG A 304 -8.72 6.47 5.27
C ARG A 304 -8.04 5.51 6.25
N ILE A 305 -7.96 4.23 5.89
CA ILE A 305 -7.33 3.21 6.74
C ILE A 305 -6.42 2.28 5.94
N GLY A 306 -5.27 1.97 6.52
CA GLY A 306 -4.25 1.07 6.00
C GLY A 306 -3.30 0.67 7.11
N PHE A 307 -2.31 -0.15 6.81
CA PHE A 307 -1.36 -0.64 7.80
C PHE A 307 0.00 -0.94 7.18
N VAL A 308 1.03 -0.93 8.02
CA VAL A 308 2.39 -1.34 7.66
C VAL A 308 2.79 -2.52 8.53
N SER A 309 3.34 -3.55 7.90
CA SER A 309 3.95 -4.73 8.53
C SER A 309 5.46 -4.64 8.37
N GLY A 310 6.20 -4.68 9.49
CA GLY A 310 7.66 -4.59 9.43
C GLY A 310 8.34 -4.66 10.80
N PRO A 311 9.67 -4.45 10.86
CA PRO A 311 10.47 -4.58 12.07
C PRO A 311 10.02 -3.61 13.17
N SER A 312 9.85 -4.10 14.40
CA SER A 312 9.34 -3.29 15.52
C SER A 312 10.13 -2.01 15.73
N TYR A 313 11.47 -2.08 15.64
CA TYR A 313 12.35 -0.93 15.83
C TYR A 313 12.10 0.21 14.83
N VAL A 314 11.82 -0.13 13.58
CA VAL A 314 11.48 0.84 12.53
C VAL A 314 10.09 1.40 12.77
N LEU A 315 9.13 0.52 13.03
CA LEU A 315 7.73 0.89 13.25
C LEU A 315 7.59 1.81 14.47
N ASP A 316 8.47 1.69 15.47
CA ASP A 316 8.50 2.61 16.62
C ASP A 316 8.80 4.05 16.18
N LYS A 317 9.67 4.25 15.18
CA LYS A 317 9.96 5.58 14.62
C LYS A 317 8.78 6.14 13.83
N ILE A 318 8.04 5.28 13.14
CA ILE A 318 6.79 5.64 12.46
C ILE A 318 5.73 6.05 13.49
N ASP A 319 5.58 5.28 14.58
CA ASP A 319 4.63 5.57 15.65
C ASP A 319 4.97 6.87 16.39
N LEU A 320 6.26 7.16 16.64
CA LEU A 320 6.68 8.46 17.19
C LEU A 320 6.27 9.63 16.28
N HIS A 321 6.35 9.45 14.97
CA HIS A 321 5.86 10.45 14.03
C HIS A 321 4.33 10.56 14.08
N THR A 322 3.59 9.46 14.05
CA THR A 322 2.12 9.46 14.19
C THR A 322 1.68 10.15 15.48
N ALA A 323 2.34 9.85 16.61
CA ALA A 323 2.04 10.47 17.90
C ALA A 323 2.21 11.99 17.90
N ALA A 324 3.14 12.53 17.10
CA ALA A 324 3.38 13.97 16.97
C ALA A 324 2.48 14.63 15.93
N ALA A 325 2.17 13.95 14.82
CA ALA A 325 1.46 14.52 13.68
C ALA A 325 -0.06 14.44 13.83
N ASN A 326 -0.59 13.30 14.29
CA ASN A 326 -2.03 13.06 14.32
C ASN A 326 -2.51 12.17 15.48
N LEU A 327 -1.65 11.92 16.48
CA LEU A 327 -1.89 11.10 17.69
C LEU A 327 -2.12 9.60 17.41
N GLN A 328 -3.14 9.29 16.62
CA GLN A 328 -3.59 7.95 16.22
C GLN A 328 -4.50 8.08 14.98
N THR A 329 -4.60 7.03 14.18
CA THR A 329 -5.68 6.93 13.17
C THR A 329 -7.04 6.92 13.89
N SER A 330 -8.07 7.54 13.28
CA SER A 330 -9.43 7.61 13.85
C SER A 330 -9.86 6.27 14.45
N SER A 331 -10.02 6.22 15.78
CA SER A 331 -10.47 5.01 16.48
C SER A 331 -11.84 4.57 15.97
N PHE A 332 -12.70 5.52 15.62
CA PHE A 332 -14.00 5.24 15.04
C PHE A 332 -13.91 4.48 13.73
N THR A 333 -13.05 4.94 12.81
CA THR A 333 -12.77 4.22 11.56
C THR A 333 -12.20 2.83 11.83
N GLN A 334 -11.28 2.70 12.79
CA GLN A 334 -10.66 1.42 13.13
C GLN A 334 -11.71 0.42 13.66
N VAL A 335 -12.59 0.85 14.57
CA VAL A 335 -13.67 0.01 15.09
C VAL A 335 -14.66 -0.36 14.00
N LEU A 336 -15.16 0.62 13.23
CA LEU A 336 -16.07 0.36 12.11
C LEU A 336 -15.50 -0.69 11.14
N THR A 337 -14.22 -0.54 10.79
CA THR A 337 -13.50 -1.45 9.90
C THR A 337 -13.35 -2.82 10.55
N TYR A 338 -12.90 -2.90 11.80
CA TYR A 338 -12.74 -4.16 12.51
C TYR A 338 -14.06 -4.90 12.68
N THR A 339 -15.15 -4.23 13.09
CA THR A 339 -16.44 -4.87 13.29
C THR A 339 -16.94 -5.50 11.99
N LEU A 340 -16.78 -4.83 10.84
CA LEU A 340 -17.09 -5.41 9.53
C LEU A 340 -16.21 -6.62 9.20
N LEU A 341 -14.89 -6.51 9.39
CA LEU A 341 -13.94 -7.56 9.06
C LEU A 341 -14.05 -8.78 9.99
N ALA A 342 -14.44 -8.57 11.25
CA ALA A 342 -14.73 -9.61 12.22
C ALA A 342 -16.04 -10.35 11.87
N GLU A 343 -17.08 -9.61 11.47
CA GLU A 343 -18.35 -10.17 10.98
C GLU A 343 -18.13 -11.04 9.73
N TRP A 344 -17.28 -10.57 8.81
CA TRP A 344 -16.93 -11.33 7.61
C TRP A 344 -16.06 -12.55 7.90
N GLY A 345 -15.13 -12.43 8.85
CA GLY A 345 -14.01 -13.37 8.97
C GLY A 345 -13.19 -13.46 7.67
N LEU A 346 -12.23 -14.37 7.63
CA LEU A 346 -11.39 -14.56 6.42
C LEU A 346 -12.20 -15.08 5.23
N SER A 347 -13.19 -15.96 5.46
CA SER A 347 -13.93 -16.59 4.36
C SER A 347 -14.76 -15.58 3.55
N LYS A 348 -15.54 -14.71 4.20
CA LYS A 348 -16.30 -13.68 3.46
C LYS A 348 -15.39 -12.56 2.96
N PHE A 349 -14.29 -12.28 3.66
CA PHE A 349 -13.27 -11.37 3.15
C PHE A 349 -12.68 -11.87 1.83
N ASP A 350 -12.28 -13.14 1.73
CA ASP A 350 -11.75 -13.72 0.50
C ASP A 350 -12.80 -13.70 -0.62
N ALA A 351 -14.05 -14.05 -0.32
CA ALA A 351 -15.15 -13.93 -1.29
C ALA A 351 -15.35 -12.49 -1.79
N HIS A 352 -15.24 -11.50 -0.90
CA HIS A 352 -15.33 -10.08 -1.26
C HIS A 352 -14.19 -9.66 -2.19
N ILE A 353 -12.96 -10.08 -1.88
CA ILE A 353 -11.79 -9.82 -2.73
C ILE A 353 -11.92 -10.48 -4.10
N ASP A 354 -12.36 -11.74 -4.15
CA ASP A 354 -12.56 -12.46 -5.41
C ASP A 354 -13.63 -11.77 -6.28
N ASN A 355 -14.73 -11.32 -5.69
CA ASN A 355 -15.77 -10.55 -6.39
C ASN A 355 -15.21 -9.25 -6.97
N ILE A 356 -14.39 -8.52 -6.21
CA ILE A 356 -13.75 -7.28 -6.70
C ILE A 356 -12.76 -7.60 -7.83
N SER A 357 -11.98 -8.66 -7.69
CA SER A 357 -11.01 -9.07 -8.71
C SER A 357 -11.71 -9.43 -10.03
N VAL A 358 -12.81 -10.20 -9.98
CA VAL A 358 -13.65 -10.51 -11.15
C VAL A 358 -14.18 -9.24 -11.81
N PHE A 359 -14.72 -8.31 -11.03
CA PHE A 359 -15.23 -7.04 -11.54
C PHE A 359 -14.15 -6.22 -12.28
N TYR A 360 -12.94 -6.11 -11.72
CA TYR A 360 -11.84 -5.41 -12.40
C TYR A 360 -11.28 -6.17 -13.59
N LYS A 361 -11.30 -7.52 -13.56
CA LYS A 361 -10.95 -8.34 -14.72
C LYS A 361 -11.88 -8.08 -15.89
N GLU A 362 -13.19 -8.07 -15.66
CA GLU A 362 -14.19 -7.81 -16.71
C GLU A 362 -13.96 -6.43 -17.34
N LYS A 363 -13.71 -5.39 -16.52
CA LYS A 363 -13.36 -4.06 -17.02
C LYS A 363 -12.06 -4.05 -17.82
N ARG A 364 -11.04 -4.78 -17.36
CA ARG A 364 -9.76 -4.93 -18.03
C ARG A 364 -9.95 -5.57 -19.41
N ASP A 365 -10.69 -6.67 -19.48
CA ASP A 365 -10.96 -7.40 -20.72
C ASP A 365 -11.74 -6.54 -21.73
N ILE A 366 -12.74 -5.78 -21.27
CA ILE A 366 -13.49 -4.83 -22.13
C ILE A 366 -12.56 -3.75 -22.69
N PHE A 367 -11.72 -3.16 -21.84
CA PHE A 367 -10.79 -2.10 -22.27
C PHE A 367 -9.75 -2.65 -23.25
N GLU A 368 -9.20 -3.83 -22.99
CA GLU A 368 -8.25 -4.50 -23.87
C GLU A 368 -8.85 -4.84 -25.24
N ALA A 369 -10.10 -5.33 -25.27
CA ALA A 369 -10.80 -5.60 -26.53
C ALA A 369 -10.96 -4.31 -27.37
N ALA A 370 -11.29 -3.18 -26.74
CA ALA A 370 -11.34 -1.89 -27.40
C ALA A 370 -9.96 -1.42 -27.88
N MET A 371 -8.89 -1.62 -27.10
CA MET A 371 -7.52 -1.33 -27.53
C MET A 371 -7.11 -2.17 -28.75
N ASN A 372 -7.41 -3.47 -28.75
CA ASN A 372 -7.14 -4.34 -29.89
C ASN A 372 -7.90 -3.86 -31.15
N GLN A 373 -9.14 -3.43 -31.01
CA GLN A 373 -9.95 -2.94 -32.14
C GLN A 373 -9.46 -1.59 -32.68
N HIS A 374 -9.03 -0.67 -31.81
CA HIS A 374 -8.83 0.74 -32.17
C HIS A 374 -7.37 1.21 -32.16
N LEU A 375 -6.49 0.53 -31.42
CA LEU A 375 -5.10 0.95 -31.18
C LEU A 375 -4.05 -0.04 -31.68
N SER A 376 -4.46 -1.17 -32.28
CA SER A 376 -3.51 -2.11 -32.91
C SER A 376 -2.66 -1.40 -33.97
N GLY A 377 -1.34 -1.51 -33.84
CA GLY A 377 -0.36 -0.82 -34.69
C GLY A 377 -0.13 0.66 -34.34
N LEU A 378 -0.98 1.26 -33.50
CA LEU A 378 -0.87 2.65 -33.04
C LEU A 378 -0.35 2.77 -31.61
N ALA A 379 -0.38 1.69 -30.84
CA ALA A 379 0.15 1.65 -29.48
C ALA A 379 0.74 0.27 -29.15
N GLU A 380 1.61 0.24 -28.14
CA GLU A 380 2.19 -0.94 -27.52
C GLU A 380 1.77 -0.99 -26.05
N TRP A 381 1.33 -2.15 -25.55
CA TRP A 381 0.92 -2.31 -24.16
C TRP A 381 1.17 -3.72 -23.66
N ASP A 382 1.40 -3.82 -22.35
CA ASP A 382 1.34 -5.08 -21.62
C ASP A 382 -0.06 -5.25 -21.05
N ILE A 383 -0.56 -6.48 -21.02
CA ILE A 383 -1.86 -6.79 -20.43
C ILE A 383 -1.69 -6.85 -18.89
N PRO A 384 -2.31 -5.96 -18.12
CA PRO A 384 -2.20 -5.98 -16.66
C PRO A 384 -2.75 -7.28 -16.11
N GLN A 385 -2.14 -7.81 -15.05
CA GLN A 385 -2.65 -8.98 -14.30
C GLN A 385 -3.27 -8.61 -12.96
N ALA A 386 -3.17 -7.33 -12.58
CA ALA A 386 -3.73 -6.80 -11.35
C ALA A 386 -4.02 -5.31 -11.43
N GLY A 387 -4.75 -4.82 -10.45
CA GLY A 387 -4.96 -3.39 -10.24
C GLY A 387 -6.08 -2.82 -11.09
N MET A 388 -5.91 -1.57 -11.51
CA MET A 388 -6.96 -0.76 -12.16
C MET A 388 -6.41 0.20 -13.21
N PHE A 389 -5.20 -0.05 -13.71
CA PHE A 389 -4.51 0.83 -14.66
C PHE A 389 -4.14 0.06 -15.91
N PHE A 390 -4.29 0.74 -17.05
CA PHE A 390 -3.65 0.37 -18.30
C PHE A 390 -2.60 1.43 -18.62
N TRP A 391 -1.41 0.96 -18.99
CA TRP A 391 -0.34 1.80 -19.49
C TRP A 391 0.05 1.35 -20.88
N PHE A 392 0.17 2.30 -21.79
CA PHE A 392 0.49 2.00 -23.16
C PHE A 392 1.30 3.13 -23.77
N LYS A 393 2.26 2.73 -24.60
CA LYS A 393 3.12 3.61 -25.37
C LYS A 393 2.45 3.88 -26.70
N LEU A 394 2.28 5.15 -27.05
CA LEU A 394 1.72 5.56 -28.34
C LEU A 394 2.81 5.60 -29.41
N ASN A 395 2.54 4.96 -30.55
CA ASN A 395 3.39 4.99 -31.74
C ASN A 395 3.01 6.21 -32.58
N LEU A 396 3.43 7.39 -32.12
CA LEU A 396 3.13 8.65 -32.81
C LEU A 396 4.09 8.86 -33.99
N PRO A 397 3.60 9.26 -35.16
CA PRO A 397 4.46 9.58 -36.29
C PRO A 397 5.39 10.75 -35.94
N SER A 398 6.65 10.65 -36.38
CA SER A 398 7.60 11.76 -36.28
C SER A 398 7.06 12.98 -37.04
N GLY A 399 7.08 14.15 -36.41
CA GLY A 399 6.69 15.42 -37.02
C GLY A 399 7.56 15.79 -38.22
N LYS A 400 7.17 16.86 -38.94
CA LYS A 400 7.80 17.31 -40.20
C LYS A 400 9.29 17.66 -40.09
N GLU A 401 9.82 17.76 -38.87
CA GLU A 401 11.24 18.04 -38.58
C GLU A 401 11.94 16.92 -37.80
N GLY A 402 11.38 15.70 -37.77
CA GLY A 402 11.97 14.57 -37.04
C GLY A 402 11.71 14.59 -35.53
N GLU A 403 10.89 15.52 -35.02
CA GLU A 403 10.42 15.50 -33.63
C GLU A 403 9.50 14.29 -33.39
N ALA A 404 9.79 13.45 -32.39
CA ALA A 404 8.88 12.40 -31.98
C ALA A 404 7.57 13.02 -31.46
N GLY A 405 6.41 12.48 -31.83
CA GLY A 405 5.13 13.00 -31.39
C GLY A 405 4.99 13.02 -29.86
N ASP A 406 4.32 14.04 -29.32
CA ASP A 406 4.14 14.22 -27.88
C ASP A 406 2.77 13.70 -27.40
N SER A 407 2.81 12.69 -26.54
CA SER A 407 1.61 12.14 -25.90
C SER A 407 0.89 13.15 -25.00
N GLU A 408 1.62 14.10 -24.38
CA GLU A 408 1.02 15.12 -23.54
C GLU A 408 0.18 16.09 -24.36
N GLN A 409 0.74 16.59 -25.47
CA GLN A 409 0.01 17.41 -26.43
C GLN A 409 -1.25 16.69 -26.96
N LEU A 410 -1.12 15.43 -27.40
CA LEU A 410 -2.25 14.66 -27.90
C LEU A 410 -3.38 14.56 -26.87
N VAL A 411 -3.03 14.26 -25.61
CA VAL A 411 -4.00 14.12 -24.52
C VAL A 411 -4.68 15.46 -24.22
N ARG A 412 -3.90 16.54 -24.09
CA ARG A 412 -4.44 17.85 -23.69
C ARG A 412 -5.30 18.50 -24.77
N GLU A 413 -4.90 18.37 -26.03
CA GLU A 413 -5.57 19.05 -27.14
C GLU A 413 -6.68 18.18 -27.72
N LYS A 414 -6.37 16.95 -28.15
CA LYS A 414 -7.34 16.14 -28.91
C LYS A 414 -8.19 15.25 -28.02
N ALA A 415 -7.60 14.58 -27.03
CA ALA A 415 -8.37 13.64 -26.20
C ALA A 415 -9.44 14.37 -25.38
N VAL A 416 -9.09 15.50 -24.76
CA VAL A 416 -10.04 16.31 -23.97
C VAL A 416 -11.19 16.85 -24.83
N GLU A 417 -10.89 17.38 -26.04
CA GLU A 417 -11.93 17.84 -26.98
C GLU A 417 -12.91 16.73 -27.37
N ASN A 418 -12.47 15.46 -27.34
CA ASN A 418 -13.28 14.28 -27.63
C ASN A 418 -13.81 13.59 -26.36
N GLY A 419 -13.77 14.25 -25.19
CA GLY A 419 -14.34 13.74 -23.95
C GLY A 419 -13.52 12.65 -23.25
N ILE A 420 -12.24 12.50 -23.61
CA ILE A 420 -11.31 11.53 -22.99
C ILE A 420 -10.35 12.29 -22.08
N LEU A 421 -10.37 11.94 -20.78
CA LEU A 421 -9.38 12.41 -19.82
C LEU A 421 -8.40 11.28 -19.51
N ALA A 422 -7.13 11.50 -19.86
CA ALA A 422 -6.02 10.60 -19.55
C ALA A 422 -4.88 11.38 -18.88
N LEU A 423 -3.97 10.70 -18.20
CA LEU A 423 -2.78 11.30 -17.62
C LEU A 423 -1.57 11.06 -18.53
N PRO A 424 -0.87 12.12 -18.99
CA PRO A 424 0.37 11.97 -19.75
C PRO A 424 1.43 11.22 -18.95
N GLY A 425 2.18 10.35 -19.63
CA GLY A 425 3.15 9.50 -18.94
C GLY A 425 4.29 10.27 -18.25
N THR A 426 4.63 11.45 -18.76
CA THR A 426 5.64 12.37 -18.21
C THR A 426 5.40 12.70 -16.74
N SER A 427 4.15 12.72 -16.29
CA SER A 427 3.77 13.03 -14.90
C SER A 427 4.19 11.95 -13.89
N PHE A 428 4.54 10.75 -14.35
CA PHE A 428 4.88 9.60 -13.51
C PHE A 428 6.39 9.29 -13.47
N TYR A 429 7.22 10.01 -14.23
CA TYR A 429 8.67 9.84 -14.18
C TYR A 429 9.27 10.69 -13.05
N PRO A 430 9.98 10.06 -12.08
CA PRO A 430 10.55 10.76 -10.92
C PRO A 430 11.34 12.02 -11.27
N ASN A 431 12.23 11.95 -12.27
CA ASN A 431 13.10 13.04 -12.67
C ASN A 431 12.54 13.91 -13.82
N GLY A 432 11.31 13.64 -14.28
CA GLY A 432 10.65 14.42 -15.33
C GLY A 432 11.24 14.25 -16.73
N GLU A 433 12.20 13.33 -16.91
CA GLU A 433 12.78 13.05 -18.22
C GLU A 433 11.85 12.12 -19.01
N ASN A 434 11.45 12.61 -20.19
CA ASN A 434 10.92 11.77 -21.24
C ASN A 434 12.06 10.82 -21.64
N ARG A 435 12.01 9.54 -21.21
CA ARG A 435 12.87 8.51 -21.81
C ARG A 435 12.41 8.31 -23.24
N ARG A 436 12.86 9.22 -24.09
CA ARG A 436 13.03 9.04 -25.52
C ARG A 436 13.64 7.65 -25.66
N SER A 437 12.99 6.80 -26.43
CA SER A 437 13.47 5.47 -26.78
C SER A 437 14.88 5.57 -27.36
N VAL A 438 15.88 5.51 -26.50
CA VAL A 438 17.23 5.12 -26.86
C VAL A 438 17.28 3.65 -26.51
N GLU A 439 16.82 2.82 -27.46
CA GLU A 439 17.44 1.51 -27.62
C GLU A 439 18.92 1.79 -27.80
N GLU A 440 19.71 1.65 -26.74
CA GLU A 440 21.13 1.41 -26.88
C GLU A 440 21.27 0.05 -27.57
N THR A 441 21.26 0.10 -28.89
CA THR A 441 21.87 -0.88 -29.75
C THR A 441 23.38 -0.80 -29.50
N GLY A 442 23.92 -1.86 -28.90
CA GLY A 442 25.33 -2.06 -28.63
C GLY A 442 25.57 -3.49 -28.17
#